data_AF-A0A8J4V107-F1
#
_entry.id   AF-A0A8J4V107-F1
#
_cell.length_a   1.000
_cell.length_b   1.000
_cell.length_c   1.000
_cell.angle_alpha   90.00
_cell.angle_beta   90.00
_cell.angle_gamma   90.00
#
_symmetry.space_group_name_H-M   'P 1'
#
loop_
_entity.id
_entity.type
_entity.pdbx_description
1 polymer ?
#
loop_
_entity_poly.entity_id
_entity_poly.type
_entity_poly.pdbx_seq_one_letter_code
_entity_poly.pdbx_strand_id
1 'polypeptide(L)'
;MQSDDIIWDVINKNFCSYKTTFNKTKFCRNEYNVTGVCNKVSCPLANSRYATVREEEGVCYLYMKTVERAHTPAKMWEKIKLDANFMNAIEQIDSHLEFWPGHVVHRAKQRYIRITQYLIRMRKMRKQIKRELVPIKKKGERRDKTRESKALVAAQLTTNIKKELLDRLKKGTYASENYFPDKVFEDVIQDIGENDQNLEDEDIEDESEEENQDVEYVSGDEDEEEYEDEEEGEFEYELEDENYDDDDEDDAEFDEDFEEQAPKPKKKGARINIEFEEEAESQTN
;
A
#
# COMPACT_ATOMS: atom_id res chain seq x y z
N MET A 1 -41.11 12.90 -27.20
CA MET A 1 -41.14 12.17 -25.91
C MET A 1 -39.82 11.45 -25.75
N GLN A 2 -39.04 11.82 -24.75
CA GLN A 2 -37.82 11.09 -24.41
C GLN A 2 -38.20 9.94 -23.49
N SER A 3 -37.86 8.71 -23.86
CA SER A 3 -38.24 7.49 -23.15
C SER A 3 -37.05 6.90 -22.40
N ASP A 4 -36.82 7.38 -21.19
CA ASP A 4 -35.73 6.95 -20.31
C ASP A 4 -35.71 5.43 -20.07
N ASP A 5 -36.89 4.80 -20.03
CA ASP A 5 -37.04 3.35 -19.87
C ASP A 5 -36.50 2.55 -21.05
N ILE A 6 -36.77 3.00 -22.28
CA ILE A 6 -36.28 2.33 -23.50
C ILE A 6 -34.77 2.52 -23.60
N ILE A 7 -34.28 3.72 -23.29
CA ILE A 7 -32.83 4.01 -23.28
C ILE A 7 -32.13 3.11 -22.27
N TRP A 8 -32.69 2.95 -21.07
CA TRP A 8 -32.15 2.04 -20.07
C TRP A 8 -32.12 0.59 -20.55
N ASP A 9 -33.21 0.09 -21.12
CA ASP A 9 -33.28 -1.29 -21.60
C ASP A 9 -32.27 -1.57 -22.70
N VAL A 10 -32.06 -0.63 -23.62
CA VAL A 10 -31.02 -0.71 -24.65
C VAL A 10 -29.63 -0.72 -24.01
N ILE A 11 -29.33 0.21 -23.09
CA ILE A 11 -28.01 0.31 -22.44
C ILE A 11 -27.71 -0.90 -21.54
N ASN A 12 -28.73 -1.48 -20.92
CA ASN A 12 -28.54 -2.59 -20.00
C ASN A 12 -28.38 -3.94 -20.72
N LYS A 13 -29.15 -4.17 -21.80
CA LYS A 13 -29.12 -5.40 -22.61
C LYS A 13 -28.00 -5.37 -23.66
N ASN A 14 -27.80 -4.24 -24.33
CA ASN A 14 -26.74 -4.07 -25.32
C ASN A 14 -25.47 -3.51 -24.69
N PHE A 15 -24.46 -3.26 -25.53
CA PHE A 15 -23.17 -2.73 -25.11
C PHE A 15 -23.28 -1.28 -24.62
N CYS A 16 -22.63 -0.99 -23.48
CA CYS A 16 -22.45 0.34 -22.94
C CYS A 16 -20.97 0.57 -22.66
N SER A 17 -20.38 1.61 -23.29
CA SER A 17 -18.95 1.93 -23.18
C SER A 17 -18.49 2.21 -21.74
N TYR A 18 -19.38 2.75 -20.92
CA TYR A 18 -19.06 3.12 -19.54
C TYR A 18 -19.29 1.99 -18.53
N LYS A 19 -19.89 0.87 -18.94
CA LYS A 19 -20.25 -0.23 -18.04
C LYS A 19 -19.08 -1.19 -17.87
N THR A 20 -18.73 -1.48 -16.63
CA THR A 20 -17.72 -2.48 -16.28
C THR A 20 -18.24 -3.45 -15.24
N THR A 21 -17.91 -4.73 -15.38
CA THR A 21 -18.31 -5.77 -14.44
C THR A 21 -17.11 -6.19 -13.60
N PHE A 22 -17.29 -6.20 -12.27
CA PHE A 22 -16.30 -6.71 -11.34
C PHE A 22 -17.02 -7.52 -10.26
N ASN A 23 -16.56 -8.73 -9.98
CA ASN A 23 -17.11 -9.64 -8.97
C ASN A 23 -18.66 -9.69 -8.98
N LYS A 24 -19.24 -9.99 -10.14
CA LYS A 24 -20.70 -10.05 -10.40
C LYS A 24 -21.48 -8.73 -10.30
N THR A 25 -20.88 -7.67 -9.76
CA THR A 25 -21.49 -6.33 -9.67
C THR A 25 -21.17 -5.47 -10.91
N LYS A 26 -22.09 -4.58 -11.25
CA LYS A 26 -21.99 -3.70 -12.44
C LYS A 26 -21.67 -2.27 -12.01
N PHE A 27 -20.54 -1.75 -12.47
CA PHE A 27 -20.08 -0.38 -12.23
C PHE A 27 -20.16 0.47 -13.49
N CYS A 28 -20.11 1.79 -13.30
CA CYS A 28 -20.14 2.78 -14.35
C CYS A 28 -18.95 3.74 -14.22
N ARG A 29 -18.14 3.83 -15.27
CA ARG A 29 -16.99 4.74 -15.38
C ARG A 29 -17.37 6.19 -15.75
N ASN A 30 -18.65 6.46 -15.98
CA ASN A 30 -19.08 7.81 -16.35
C ASN A 30 -18.88 8.76 -15.16
N GLU A 31 -18.19 9.87 -15.42
CA GLU A 31 -17.85 10.90 -14.43
C GLU A 31 -19.09 11.53 -13.78
N TYR A 32 -20.18 11.62 -14.54
CA TYR A 32 -21.47 12.14 -14.09
C TYR A 32 -22.31 11.10 -13.34
N ASN A 33 -21.80 9.92 -13.00
CA ASN A 33 -22.55 9.00 -12.15
C ASN A 33 -22.34 9.35 -10.66
N VAL A 34 -23.42 9.54 -9.90
CA VAL A 34 -23.34 9.89 -8.48
C VAL A 34 -22.78 8.77 -7.60
N THR A 35 -23.16 7.52 -7.87
CA THR A 35 -22.86 6.35 -7.03
C THR A 35 -21.69 5.51 -7.56
N GLY A 36 -21.41 5.57 -8.86
CA GLY A 36 -20.45 4.69 -9.54
C GLY A 36 -21.02 3.30 -9.88
N VAL A 37 -22.24 2.98 -9.45
CA VAL A 37 -22.92 1.72 -9.77
C VAL A 37 -23.75 1.88 -11.05
N CYS A 38 -23.79 0.85 -11.89
CA CYS A 38 -24.58 0.84 -13.11
C CYS A 38 -25.99 0.27 -12.87
N ASN A 39 -26.88 1.09 -12.30
CA ASN A 39 -28.30 0.81 -12.08
C ASN A 39 -29.20 1.79 -12.86
N LYS A 40 -30.47 1.43 -13.07
CA LYS A 40 -31.45 2.28 -13.80
C LYS A 40 -31.51 3.70 -13.22
N VAL A 41 -31.56 3.78 -11.91
CA VAL A 41 -31.65 5.05 -11.16
C VAL A 41 -30.30 5.80 -11.11
N SER A 42 -29.17 5.10 -11.26
CA SER A 42 -27.84 5.68 -11.14
C SER A 42 -27.26 6.13 -12.48
N CYS A 43 -27.77 5.64 -13.61
CA CYS A 43 -27.20 5.95 -14.92
C CYS A 43 -27.53 7.39 -15.36
N PRO A 44 -26.53 8.25 -15.60
CA PRO A 44 -26.75 9.62 -16.07
C PRO A 44 -27.15 9.70 -17.56
N LEU A 45 -26.89 8.65 -18.35
CA LEU A 45 -27.27 8.59 -19.76
C LEU A 45 -28.75 8.23 -19.92
N ALA A 46 -29.22 7.25 -19.15
CA ALA A 46 -30.60 6.77 -19.22
C ALA A 46 -31.61 7.78 -18.64
N ASN A 47 -31.23 8.49 -17.57
CA ASN A 47 -32.12 9.46 -16.94
C ASN A 47 -31.96 10.85 -17.57
N SER A 48 -33.07 11.42 -18.02
CA SER A 48 -33.13 12.77 -18.58
C SER A 48 -33.11 13.85 -17.50
N ARG A 49 -33.67 13.57 -16.32
CA ARG A 49 -33.57 14.40 -15.11
C ARG A 49 -32.52 13.81 -14.16
N TYR A 50 -31.36 14.46 -14.04
CA TYR A 50 -30.26 13.96 -13.21
C TYR A 50 -29.43 15.09 -12.59
N ALA A 51 -28.90 14.89 -11.39
CA ALA A 51 -28.03 15.88 -10.74
C ALA A 51 -26.86 15.21 -10.02
N THR A 52 -25.68 15.83 -10.12
CA THR A 52 -24.42 15.32 -9.54
C THR A 52 -23.57 16.44 -9.03
N VAL A 53 -22.73 16.16 -8.04
CA VAL A 53 -21.67 17.09 -7.63
C VAL A 53 -20.34 16.59 -8.17
N ARG A 54 -19.55 17.49 -8.75
CA ARG A 54 -18.22 17.19 -9.29
C ARG A 54 -17.26 18.27 -8.85
N GLU A 55 -16.02 17.88 -8.62
CA GLU A 55 -14.91 18.77 -8.30
C GLU A 55 -14.10 19.05 -9.56
N GLU A 56 -13.72 20.31 -9.72
CA GLU A 56 -12.80 20.75 -10.76
C GLU A 56 -11.81 21.72 -10.12
N GLU A 57 -10.52 21.38 -10.18
CA GLU A 57 -9.43 22.19 -9.65
C GLU A 57 -9.63 22.60 -8.17
N GLY A 58 -10.18 21.70 -7.35
CA GLY A 58 -10.45 21.93 -5.93
C GLY A 58 -11.73 22.72 -5.61
N VAL A 59 -12.52 23.08 -6.63
CA VAL A 59 -13.80 23.77 -6.48
C VAL A 59 -14.94 22.81 -6.81
N CYS A 60 -15.95 22.76 -5.93
CA CYS A 60 -17.12 21.91 -6.12
C CYS A 60 -18.18 22.62 -6.97
N TYR A 61 -18.76 21.87 -7.91
CA TYR A 61 -19.85 22.32 -8.75
C TYR A 61 -21.02 21.35 -8.69
N LEU A 62 -22.23 21.89 -8.60
CA LEU A 62 -23.47 21.16 -8.82
C LEU A 62 -23.77 21.16 -10.32
N TYR A 63 -23.87 19.96 -10.86
CA TYR A 63 -24.23 19.68 -12.24
C TYR A 63 -25.68 19.22 -12.28
N MET A 64 -26.52 19.90 -13.06
CA MET A 64 -27.93 19.55 -13.25
C MET A 64 -28.24 19.28 -14.71
N LYS A 65 -28.97 18.21 -14.97
CA LYS A 65 -29.43 17.78 -16.28
C LYS A 65 -30.95 17.85 -16.33
N THR A 66 -31.47 18.65 -17.24
CA THR A 66 -32.91 18.86 -17.44
C THR A 66 -33.36 18.27 -18.76
N VAL A 67 -34.64 17.88 -18.83
CA VAL A 67 -35.23 17.23 -20.01
C VAL A 67 -35.27 18.18 -21.22
N GLU A 68 -35.45 19.47 -20.97
CA GLU A 68 -35.61 20.50 -22.01
C GLU A 68 -34.35 20.63 -22.88
N ARG A 69 -33.16 20.46 -22.30
CA ARG A 69 -31.87 20.62 -22.98
C ARG A 69 -31.35 19.37 -23.67
N ALA A 70 -32.12 18.27 -23.65
CA ALA A 70 -31.66 16.98 -24.16
C ALA A 70 -31.32 16.99 -25.67
N HIS A 71 -31.94 17.89 -26.44
CA HIS A 71 -31.68 18.08 -27.86
C HIS A 71 -30.31 18.76 -28.15
N THR A 72 -29.71 19.41 -27.15
CA THR A 72 -28.42 20.12 -27.27
C THR A 72 -27.39 19.50 -26.32
N PRO A 73 -26.68 18.43 -26.71
CA PRO A 73 -25.76 17.72 -25.83
C PRO A 73 -24.64 18.61 -25.26
N ALA A 74 -24.15 19.57 -26.05
CA ALA A 74 -23.12 20.52 -25.59
C ALA A 74 -23.58 21.42 -24.42
N LYS A 75 -24.88 21.67 -24.28
CA LYS A 75 -25.48 22.51 -23.24
C LYS A 75 -26.40 21.73 -22.30
N MET A 76 -26.32 20.40 -22.34
CA MET A 76 -27.18 19.48 -21.60
C MET A 76 -27.06 19.65 -20.09
N TRP A 77 -25.86 19.98 -19.63
CA TRP A 77 -25.56 20.16 -18.22
C TRP A 77 -25.48 21.64 -17.84
N GLU A 78 -26.25 22.02 -16.83
CA GLU A 78 -26.09 23.27 -16.11
C GLU A 78 -25.06 23.09 -15.01
N LYS A 79 -24.15 24.05 -14.86
CA LYS A 79 -23.06 24.03 -13.89
C LYS A 79 -23.21 25.20 -12.94
N ILE A 80 -23.35 24.93 -11.64
CA ILE A 80 -23.48 25.92 -10.57
C ILE A 80 -22.29 25.74 -9.63
N LYS A 81 -21.59 26.85 -9.34
CA LYS A 81 -20.50 26.84 -8.35
C LYS A 81 -21.09 26.77 -6.95
N LEU A 82 -20.63 25.81 -6.15
CA LEU A 82 -21.01 25.72 -4.74
C LEU A 82 -20.13 26.65 -3.89
N ASP A 83 -20.69 27.13 -2.78
CA ASP A 83 -19.95 27.92 -1.81
C ASP A 83 -18.81 27.10 -1.16
N ALA A 84 -17.80 27.81 -0.66
CA ALA A 84 -16.70 27.21 0.08
C ALA A 84 -17.13 26.71 1.46
N ASN A 85 -18.14 27.37 2.05
CA ASN A 85 -18.72 26.95 3.32
C ASN A 85 -19.59 25.71 3.12
N PHE A 86 -19.34 24.68 3.93
CA PHE A 86 -20.00 23.39 3.80
C PHE A 86 -21.51 23.48 3.98
N MET A 87 -21.98 24.16 5.03
CA MET A 87 -23.41 24.29 5.35
C MET A 87 -24.16 25.08 4.27
N ASN A 88 -23.63 26.25 3.89
CA ASN A 88 -24.19 27.07 2.81
C ASN A 88 -24.29 26.29 1.48
N ALA A 89 -23.29 25.47 1.15
CA ALA A 89 -23.31 24.66 -0.06
C ALA A 89 -24.39 23.57 -0.02
N ILE A 90 -24.69 23.00 1.15
CA ILE A 90 -25.79 22.03 1.31
C ILE A 90 -27.14 22.73 1.09
N GLU A 91 -27.33 23.90 1.68
CA GLU A 91 -28.54 24.72 1.48
C GLU A 91 -28.70 25.15 0.01
N GLN A 92 -27.61 25.48 -0.67
CA GLN A 92 -27.60 25.73 -2.12
C GLN A 92 -28.04 24.49 -2.91
N ILE A 93 -27.56 23.29 -2.55
CA ILE A 93 -27.99 22.05 -3.19
C ILE A 93 -29.49 21.83 -2.97
N ASP A 94 -30.01 22.08 -1.76
CA ASP A 94 -31.43 21.91 -1.45
C ASP A 94 -32.31 22.89 -2.20
N SER A 95 -31.96 24.17 -2.22
CA SER A 95 -32.71 25.21 -2.93
C SER A 95 -32.74 24.96 -4.44
N HIS A 96 -31.63 24.57 -5.05
CA HIS A 96 -31.59 24.26 -6.48
C HIS A 96 -32.31 22.94 -6.84
N LEU A 97 -32.38 21.98 -5.92
CA LEU A 97 -32.99 20.67 -6.14
C LEU A 97 -34.34 20.49 -5.41
N GLU A 98 -35.02 21.56 -5.02
CA GLU A 98 -36.26 21.51 -4.21
C GLU A 98 -37.35 20.62 -4.84
N PHE A 99 -37.60 20.78 -6.14
CA PHE A 99 -38.65 20.03 -6.85
C PHE A 99 -38.19 18.66 -7.38
N TRP A 100 -37.00 18.20 -7.01
CA TRP A 100 -36.40 16.96 -7.47
C TRP A 100 -36.77 15.78 -6.59
N PRO A 101 -36.73 14.54 -7.11
CA PRO A 101 -36.95 13.38 -6.27
C PRO A 101 -35.89 13.31 -5.16
N GLY A 102 -36.33 13.12 -3.91
CA GLY A 102 -35.46 13.19 -2.73
C GLY A 102 -34.26 12.24 -2.76
N HIS A 103 -34.37 11.11 -3.47
CA HIS A 103 -33.24 10.19 -3.64
C HIS A 103 -32.09 10.77 -4.48
N VAL A 104 -32.36 11.70 -5.41
CA VAL A 104 -31.32 12.39 -6.19
C VAL A 104 -30.63 13.41 -5.30
N VAL A 105 -31.43 14.20 -4.56
CA VAL A 105 -30.94 15.19 -3.59
C VAL A 105 -30.02 14.54 -2.56
N HIS A 106 -30.49 13.47 -1.92
CA HIS A 106 -29.74 12.74 -0.91
C HIS A 106 -28.41 12.21 -1.45
N ARG A 107 -28.41 11.58 -2.63
CA ARG A 107 -27.17 11.07 -3.22
C ARG A 107 -26.22 12.18 -3.67
N ALA A 108 -26.74 13.31 -4.16
CA ALA A 108 -25.92 14.48 -4.49
C ALA A 108 -25.24 15.06 -3.24
N LYS A 109 -25.96 15.16 -2.12
CA LYS A 109 -25.39 15.53 -0.80
C LYS A 109 -24.34 14.53 -0.33
N GLN A 110 -24.63 13.24 -0.37
CA GLN A 110 -23.67 12.20 0.01
C GLN A 110 -22.39 12.30 -0.82
N ARG A 111 -22.51 12.51 -2.13
CA ARG A 111 -21.35 12.71 -3.00
C ARG A 111 -20.60 13.99 -2.68
N TYR A 112 -21.28 15.09 -2.38
CA TYR A 112 -20.66 16.33 -1.92
C TYR A 112 -19.85 16.12 -0.64
N ILE A 113 -20.41 15.43 0.36
CA ILE A 113 -19.73 15.09 1.62
C ILE A 113 -18.48 14.25 1.36
N ARG A 114 -18.58 13.21 0.51
CA ARG A 114 -17.41 12.42 0.13
C ARG A 114 -16.36 13.26 -0.59
N ILE A 115 -16.80 14.21 -1.42
CA ILE A 115 -15.91 15.12 -2.14
C ILE A 115 -15.12 16.01 -1.17
N THR A 116 -15.83 16.66 -0.24
CA THR A 116 -15.19 17.53 0.74
C THR A 116 -14.25 16.76 1.67
N GLN A 117 -14.64 15.54 2.10
CA GLN A 117 -13.79 14.64 2.88
C GLN A 117 -12.48 14.31 2.15
N TYR A 118 -12.53 13.93 0.87
CA TYR A 118 -11.28 13.64 0.16
C TYR A 118 -10.46 14.91 -0.08
N LEU A 119 -11.08 16.09 -0.30
CA LEU A 119 -10.34 17.34 -0.47
C LEU A 119 -9.56 17.69 0.80
N ILE A 120 -10.18 17.51 1.96
CA ILE A 120 -9.52 17.66 3.27
C ILE A 120 -8.37 16.64 3.38
N ARG A 121 -8.62 15.36 3.06
CA ARG A 121 -7.58 14.32 3.09
C ARG A 121 -6.43 14.63 2.14
N MET A 122 -6.70 15.12 0.94
CA MET A 122 -5.70 15.51 -0.05
C MET A 122 -4.83 16.66 0.47
N ARG A 123 -5.43 17.67 1.11
CA ARG A 123 -4.69 18.78 1.75
C ARG A 123 -3.80 18.28 2.89
N LYS A 124 -4.30 17.39 3.74
CA LYS A 124 -3.50 16.75 4.81
C LYS A 124 -2.34 15.95 4.23
N MET A 125 -2.59 15.13 3.21
CA MET A 125 -1.57 14.31 2.54
C MET A 125 -0.51 15.13 1.82
N ARG A 126 -0.84 16.32 1.30
CA ARG A 126 0.13 17.26 0.69
C ARG A 126 1.01 17.95 1.73
N LYS A 127 0.51 18.14 2.96
CA LYS A 127 1.27 18.74 4.06
C LYS A 127 2.25 17.75 4.69
N GLN A 128 1.97 16.45 4.60
CA GLN A 128 2.84 15.39 5.13
C GLN A 128 4.09 15.21 4.27
N ILE A 129 5.25 15.06 4.92
CA ILE A 129 6.50 14.67 4.27
C ILE A 129 6.38 13.19 3.89
N LYS A 130 6.48 12.88 2.61
CA LYS A 130 6.45 11.50 2.11
C LYS A 130 7.78 11.13 1.50
N ARG A 131 8.23 9.90 1.76
CA ARG A 131 9.35 9.30 1.01
C ARG A 131 8.89 9.09 -0.43
N GLU A 132 9.77 9.39 -1.38
CA GLU A 132 9.51 9.17 -2.79
C GLU A 132 9.64 7.66 -3.10
N LEU A 133 8.61 7.09 -3.73
CA LEU A 133 8.66 5.71 -4.19
C LEU A 133 9.49 5.66 -5.47
N VAL A 134 10.76 5.29 -5.33
CA VAL A 134 11.67 5.10 -6.47
C VAL A 134 11.54 3.65 -6.95
N PRO A 135 11.25 3.41 -8.24
CA PRO A 135 11.18 2.05 -8.75
C PRO A 135 12.57 1.42 -8.78
N ILE A 136 12.73 0.29 -8.09
CA ILE A 136 13.97 -0.49 -8.12
C ILE A 136 14.04 -1.25 -9.46
N LYS A 137 15.08 -0.99 -10.24
CA LYS A 137 15.30 -1.66 -11.52
C LYS A 137 15.97 -3.01 -11.26
N LYS A 138 15.22 -4.11 -11.39
CA LYS A 138 15.72 -5.49 -11.15
C LYS A 138 17.02 -5.82 -11.90
N LYS A 139 17.21 -5.34 -13.14
CA LYS A 139 18.46 -5.54 -13.90
C LYS A 139 19.66 -4.81 -13.29
N GLY A 140 19.44 -3.63 -12.70
CA GLY A 140 20.47 -2.88 -11.98
C GLY A 140 20.86 -3.60 -10.69
N GLU A 141 19.85 -3.96 -9.89
CA GLU A 141 20.03 -4.71 -8.64
C GLU A 141 20.82 -6.02 -8.84
N ARG A 142 20.49 -6.82 -9.86
CA ARG A 142 21.26 -8.03 -10.19
C ARG A 142 22.71 -7.71 -10.52
N ARG A 143 22.95 -6.68 -11.33
CA ARG A 143 24.30 -6.26 -11.73
C ARG A 143 25.10 -5.76 -10.54
N ASP A 144 24.48 -4.96 -9.67
CA ASP A 144 25.12 -4.41 -8.49
C ASP A 144 25.43 -5.53 -7.49
N LYS A 145 24.50 -6.47 -7.28
CA LYS A 145 24.75 -7.68 -6.47
C LYS A 145 25.93 -8.52 -6.96
N THR A 146 26.04 -8.77 -8.27
CA THR A 146 27.19 -9.50 -8.83
C THR A 146 28.49 -8.69 -8.73
N ARG A 147 28.43 -7.36 -8.81
CA ARG A 147 29.60 -6.51 -8.61
C ARG A 147 30.04 -6.48 -7.15
N GLU A 148 29.08 -6.44 -6.23
CA GLU A 148 29.31 -6.51 -4.80
C GLU A 148 29.96 -7.85 -4.41
N SER A 149 29.45 -8.98 -4.92
CA SER A 149 30.07 -10.28 -4.64
C SER A 149 31.50 -10.35 -5.17
N LYS A 150 31.74 -9.91 -6.42
CA LYS A 150 33.10 -9.84 -6.99
C LYS A 150 34.02 -8.89 -6.22
N ALA A 151 33.49 -7.76 -5.74
CA ALA A 151 34.25 -6.81 -4.94
C ALA A 151 34.58 -7.37 -3.55
N LEU A 152 33.70 -8.16 -2.95
CA LEU A 152 33.94 -8.82 -1.66
C LEU A 152 35.08 -9.83 -1.77
N VAL A 153 35.03 -10.69 -2.79
CA VAL A 153 36.11 -11.67 -3.06
C VAL A 153 37.42 -10.94 -3.32
N ALA A 154 37.44 -9.96 -4.24
CA ALA A 154 38.65 -9.21 -4.58
C ALA A 154 39.23 -8.38 -3.41
N ALA A 155 38.41 -7.96 -2.44
CA ALA A 155 38.88 -7.16 -1.31
C ALA A 155 39.65 -7.96 -0.26
N GLN A 156 39.56 -9.31 -0.27
CA GLN A 156 40.20 -10.24 0.67
C GLN A 156 40.34 -9.64 2.08
N LEU A 157 39.20 -9.28 2.67
CA LEU A 157 39.18 -8.44 3.88
C LEU A 157 39.91 -9.10 5.06
N THR A 158 39.87 -10.42 5.18
CA THR A 158 40.50 -11.18 6.27
C THR A 158 42.03 -11.10 6.22
N THR A 159 42.64 -11.25 5.05
CA THR A 159 44.10 -11.17 4.88
C THR A 159 44.59 -9.75 5.09
N ASN A 160 43.87 -8.76 4.54
CA ASN A 160 44.17 -7.34 4.72
C ASN A 160 44.07 -6.91 6.20
N ILE A 161 43.03 -7.36 6.92
CA ILE A 161 42.89 -7.11 8.36
C ILE A 161 44.00 -7.79 9.16
N LYS A 162 44.36 -9.04 8.84
CA LYS A 162 45.47 -9.74 9.51
C LYS A 162 46.79 -8.98 9.33
N LYS A 163 47.12 -8.58 8.11
CA LYS A 163 48.32 -7.77 7.80
C LYS A 163 48.33 -6.47 8.60
N GLU A 164 47.20 -5.76 8.67
CA GLU A 164 47.10 -4.51 9.43
C GLU A 164 47.26 -4.72 10.95
N LEU A 165 46.63 -5.75 11.51
CA LEU A 165 46.72 -6.08 12.94
C LEU A 165 48.15 -6.46 13.33
N LEU A 166 48.84 -7.22 12.49
CA LEU A 166 50.25 -7.58 12.68
C LEU A 166 51.15 -6.35 12.61
N ASP A 167 50.91 -5.44 11.66
CA ASP A 167 51.67 -4.19 11.56
C ASP A 167 51.45 -3.27 12.75
N ARG A 168 50.23 -3.19 13.29
CA ARG A 168 49.93 -2.46 14.53
C ARG A 168 50.63 -3.11 15.72
N LEU A 169 50.62 -4.44 15.80
CA LEU A 169 51.34 -5.20 16.83
C LEU A 169 52.85 -4.96 16.78
N LYS A 170 53.46 -5.01 15.58
CA LYS A 170 54.88 -4.67 15.34
C LYS A 170 55.22 -3.23 15.74
N LYS A 171 54.30 -2.28 15.50
CA LYS A 171 54.44 -0.87 15.91
C LYS A 171 54.29 -0.67 17.43
N GLY A 172 53.94 -1.71 18.19
CA GLY A 172 53.86 -1.66 19.65
C GLY A 172 52.63 -0.93 20.19
N THR A 173 51.59 -0.73 19.38
CA THR A 173 50.38 0.01 19.80
C THR A 173 49.61 -0.68 20.92
N TYR A 174 49.81 -1.99 21.12
CA TYR A 174 49.12 -2.81 22.13
C TYR A 174 50.01 -3.20 23.31
N ALA A 175 51.19 -2.58 23.46
CA ALA A 175 52.20 -2.95 24.45
C ALA A 175 51.80 -2.68 25.92
N SER A 176 50.74 -1.91 26.18
CA SER A 176 50.34 -1.50 27.54
C SER A 176 49.37 -2.45 28.25
N GLU A 177 48.60 -3.27 27.52
CA GLU A 177 47.50 -4.04 28.11
C GLU A 177 47.59 -5.56 27.93
N ASN A 178 48.36 -6.06 26.96
CA ASN A 178 48.39 -7.49 26.66
C ASN A 178 49.79 -8.11 26.81
N TYR A 179 49.89 -9.15 27.63
CA TYR A 179 51.08 -10.00 27.76
C TYR A 179 51.06 -11.07 26.66
N PHE A 180 51.88 -10.89 25.63
CA PHE A 180 52.14 -11.93 24.64
C PHE A 180 53.45 -12.65 25.02
N PRO A 181 53.48 -13.98 25.12
CA PRO A 181 54.73 -14.71 25.32
C PRO A 181 55.69 -14.46 24.15
N ASP A 182 56.89 -13.94 24.42
CA ASP A 182 57.86 -13.52 23.38
C ASP A 182 58.17 -14.62 22.36
N LYS A 183 58.17 -15.88 22.78
CA LYS A 183 58.37 -17.04 21.90
C LYS A 183 57.28 -17.17 20.84
N VAL A 184 56.01 -17.00 21.24
CA VAL A 184 54.86 -17.08 20.31
C VAL A 184 54.88 -15.89 19.34
N PHE A 185 55.40 -14.74 19.78
CA PHE A 185 55.55 -13.56 18.93
C PHE A 185 56.68 -13.73 17.91
N GLU A 186 57.83 -14.25 18.33
CA GLU A 186 58.96 -14.54 17.43
C GLU A 186 58.65 -15.66 16.43
N ASP A 187 57.96 -16.72 16.87
CA ASP A 187 57.52 -17.83 16.00
C ASP A 187 56.55 -17.30 14.92
N VAL A 188 55.55 -16.48 15.30
CA VAL A 188 54.62 -15.89 14.32
C VAL A 188 55.34 -14.93 13.35
N ILE A 189 56.35 -14.19 13.80
CA ILE A 189 57.15 -13.32 12.91
C ILE A 189 58.02 -14.13 11.94
N GLN A 190 58.58 -15.26 12.38
CA GLN A 190 59.38 -16.15 11.54
C GLN A 190 58.52 -16.87 10.50
N ASP A 191 57.37 -17.43 10.92
CA ASP A 191 56.41 -18.08 10.03
C ASP A 191 55.92 -17.12 8.94
N ILE A 192 55.74 -15.83 9.25
CA ILE A 192 55.35 -14.81 8.26
C ILE A 192 56.51 -14.43 7.34
N GLY A 193 57.76 -14.38 7.82
CA GLY A 193 58.93 -14.07 6.99
C GLY A 193 59.22 -15.10 5.90
N GLU A 194 58.81 -16.35 6.12
CA GLU A 194 58.84 -17.44 5.13
C GLU A 194 57.55 -17.48 4.29
N ASN A 195 56.39 -17.19 4.89
CA ASN A 195 55.11 -17.20 4.17
C ASN A 195 54.81 -15.95 3.34
N ASP A 196 55.44 -14.78 3.54
CA ASP A 196 55.20 -13.59 2.70
C ASP A 196 55.67 -13.79 1.25
N GLN A 197 56.53 -14.78 0.99
CA GLN A 197 56.96 -15.20 -0.36
C GLN A 197 56.11 -16.32 -0.96
N ASN A 198 55.33 -17.05 -0.16
CA ASN A 198 54.48 -18.17 -0.61
C ASN A 198 52.97 -17.84 -0.60
N LEU A 199 52.52 -16.96 0.29
CA LEU A 199 51.11 -16.53 0.39
C LEU A 199 50.69 -15.63 -0.78
N GLU A 200 51.63 -14.97 -1.47
CA GLU A 200 51.29 -14.23 -2.69
C GLU A 200 50.99 -15.14 -3.88
N ASP A 201 51.44 -16.41 -3.88
CA ASP A 201 51.23 -17.34 -4.99
C ASP A 201 50.24 -18.48 -4.64
N GLU A 202 50.26 -19.04 -3.43
CA GLU A 202 49.38 -20.17 -3.04
C GLU A 202 47.94 -19.74 -2.72
N ASP A 203 47.72 -18.61 -2.05
CA ASP A 203 46.35 -18.11 -1.80
C ASP A 203 45.68 -17.56 -3.07
N ILE A 204 46.44 -17.24 -4.13
CA ILE A 204 45.89 -16.82 -5.43
C ILE A 204 45.41 -18.03 -6.24
N GLU A 205 46.12 -19.17 -6.17
CA GLU A 205 45.75 -20.38 -6.90
C GLU A 205 44.57 -21.12 -6.23
N ASP A 206 44.58 -21.34 -4.91
CA ASP A 206 43.55 -22.14 -4.23
C ASP A 206 42.17 -21.44 -4.17
N GLU A 207 42.11 -20.13 -3.93
CA GLU A 207 40.84 -19.37 -3.94
C GLU A 207 40.30 -19.18 -5.38
N SER A 208 41.16 -19.25 -6.41
CA SER A 208 40.75 -19.15 -7.81
C SER A 208 40.30 -20.48 -8.41
N GLU A 209 40.81 -21.63 -7.93
CA GLU A 209 40.45 -22.95 -8.44
C GLU A 209 39.21 -23.54 -7.74
N GLU A 210 38.99 -23.31 -6.44
CA GLU A 210 37.79 -23.83 -5.75
C GLU A 210 36.50 -23.05 -6.10
N GLU A 211 36.56 -21.75 -6.42
CA GLU A 211 35.37 -20.97 -6.79
C GLU A 211 35.06 -21.00 -8.31
N ASN A 212 35.98 -21.47 -9.15
CA ASN A 212 35.76 -21.64 -10.60
C ASN A 212 35.10 -22.98 -10.96
N GLN A 213 34.95 -23.93 -10.02
CA GLN A 213 34.48 -25.27 -10.35
C GLN A 213 32.96 -25.46 -10.35
N ASP A 214 32.14 -24.44 -10.04
CA ASP A 214 30.67 -24.63 -10.03
C ASP A 214 29.77 -23.41 -10.32
N VAL A 215 30.17 -22.47 -11.20
CA VAL A 215 29.18 -21.55 -11.82
C VAL A 215 29.49 -21.25 -13.28
N GLU A 216 29.05 -22.15 -14.17
CA GLU A 216 28.94 -21.89 -15.61
C GLU A 216 27.85 -20.83 -15.87
N TYR A 217 28.23 -19.55 -16.00
CA TYR A 217 27.32 -18.53 -16.52
C TYR A 217 27.19 -18.68 -18.03
N VAL A 218 26.16 -19.40 -18.47
CA VAL A 218 25.70 -19.37 -19.86
C VAL A 218 25.26 -17.94 -20.18
N SER A 219 25.91 -17.34 -21.18
CA SER A 219 25.47 -16.09 -21.81
C SER A 219 24.11 -16.30 -22.47
N GLY A 220 23.03 -16.10 -21.74
CA GLY A 220 21.66 -16.09 -22.27
C GLY A 220 21.29 -14.73 -22.86
N ASP A 221 21.86 -14.40 -24.01
CA ASP A 221 21.19 -13.58 -25.02
C ASP A 221 21.01 -14.51 -26.23
N GLU A 222 19.77 -14.59 -26.74
CA GLU A 222 19.21 -15.53 -27.77
C GLU A 222 18.74 -16.86 -27.11
N ASP A 223 17.47 -17.20 -26.91
CA ASP A 223 16.19 -16.96 -27.61
C ASP A 223 15.03 -17.10 -26.58
N GLU A 224 13.98 -16.28 -26.59
CA GLU A 224 12.67 -16.63 -27.18
C GLU A 224 12.19 -18.06 -26.87
N GLU A 225 12.00 -18.40 -25.59
CA GLU A 225 11.10 -19.49 -25.20
C GLU A 225 9.95 -18.98 -24.31
N GLU A 226 8.80 -18.91 -24.99
CA GLU A 226 7.44 -18.97 -24.50
C GLU A 226 7.27 -20.10 -23.47
N TYR A 227 7.36 -19.76 -22.18
CA TYR A 227 6.81 -20.59 -21.12
C TYR A 227 5.41 -20.08 -20.80
N GLU A 228 4.42 -20.69 -21.45
CA GLU A 228 3.07 -20.85 -20.90
C GLU A 228 3.21 -21.47 -19.50
N ASP A 229 3.04 -20.66 -18.45
CA ASP A 229 2.81 -21.19 -17.11
C ASP A 229 1.31 -21.10 -16.83
N GLU A 230 0.69 -22.25 -17.07
CA GLU A 230 -0.67 -22.62 -16.79
C GLU A 230 -0.81 -22.79 -15.26
N GLU A 231 -1.59 -21.88 -14.67
CA GLU A 231 -2.56 -22.15 -13.59
C GLU A 231 -2.12 -22.74 -12.23
N GLU A 232 -2.72 -22.16 -11.19
CA GLU A 232 -2.97 -22.72 -9.85
C GLU A 232 -1.84 -22.75 -8.80
N GLY A 233 -1.92 -21.77 -7.89
CA GLY A 233 -1.23 -21.77 -6.61
C GLY A 233 -1.70 -20.63 -5.72
N GLU A 234 -2.97 -20.67 -5.27
CA GLU A 234 -3.46 -19.83 -4.17
C GLU A 234 -2.59 -20.06 -2.93
N PHE A 235 -1.71 -19.11 -2.61
CA PHE A 235 -1.05 -19.03 -1.31
C PHE A 235 -1.64 -17.84 -0.55
N GLU A 236 -2.69 -18.13 0.22
CA GLU A 236 -3.37 -17.25 1.15
C GLU A 236 -2.47 -17.04 2.37
N TYR A 237 -1.82 -15.88 2.46
CA TYR A 237 -1.22 -15.40 3.70
C TYR A 237 -2.30 -14.67 4.50
N GLU A 238 -2.87 -15.39 5.46
CA GLU A 238 -3.69 -14.85 6.54
C GLU A 238 -2.77 -14.03 7.46
N LEU A 239 -2.73 -12.71 7.25
CA LEU A 239 -2.12 -11.78 8.18
C LEU A 239 -3.13 -11.56 9.32
N GLU A 240 -2.85 -12.17 10.47
CA GLU A 240 -3.45 -11.79 11.75
C GLU A 240 -3.19 -10.30 11.99
N ASP A 241 -4.27 -9.52 11.93
CA ASP A 241 -4.29 -8.09 12.22
C ASP A 241 -4.09 -7.92 13.73
N GLU A 242 -2.84 -7.67 14.13
CA GLU A 242 -2.51 -7.25 15.48
C GLU A 242 -3.15 -5.88 15.76
N ASN A 243 -4.21 -5.98 16.54
CA ASN A 243 -4.95 -4.92 17.21
C ASN A 243 -4.02 -3.91 17.92
N TYR A 244 -3.75 -2.77 17.28
CA TYR A 244 -3.26 -1.58 17.98
C TYR A 244 -4.45 -0.69 18.34
N ASP A 245 -4.88 -0.84 19.60
CA ASP A 245 -5.56 0.20 20.37
C ASP A 245 -4.70 1.47 20.33
N ASP A 246 -5.24 2.53 19.74
CA ASP A 246 -4.81 3.90 20.03
C ASP A 246 -6.07 4.69 20.38
N ASP A 247 -6.35 4.62 21.68
CA ASP A 247 -7.25 5.47 22.44
C ASP A 247 -6.71 6.90 22.35
N ASP A 248 -7.43 7.78 21.66
CA ASP A 248 -7.32 9.24 21.88
C ASP A 248 -8.74 9.82 21.80
N GLU A 249 -9.41 9.68 22.94
CA GLU A 249 -10.44 10.57 23.45
C GLU A 249 -9.86 12.01 23.53
N ASP A 250 -10.40 12.92 22.72
CA ASP A 250 -10.49 14.34 23.08
C ASP A 250 -11.56 15.05 22.24
N ASP A 251 -12.77 14.99 22.80
CA ASP A 251 -13.67 16.09 23.10
C ASP A 251 -13.78 17.29 22.12
N ALA A 252 -14.94 17.39 21.48
CA ALA A 252 -15.55 18.66 21.10
C ALA A 252 -17.08 18.50 21.15
N GLU A 253 -17.64 18.75 22.33
CA GLU A 253 -19.05 19.03 22.60
C GLU A 253 -19.67 19.98 21.54
N PHE A 254 -20.74 19.54 20.89
CA PHE A 254 -21.76 20.44 20.37
C PHE A 254 -23.14 19.91 20.78
N ASP A 255 -23.64 20.50 21.87
CA ASP A 255 -24.97 20.36 22.43
C ASP A 255 -26.05 20.75 21.41
N GLU A 256 -27.05 19.87 21.20
CA GLU A 256 -28.44 20.26 20.96
C GLU A 256 -29.37 19.04 21.17
N ASP A 257 -30.02 19.05 22.35
CA ASP A 257 -31.25 18.39 22.79
C ASP A 257 -31.93 17.34 21.87
N PHE A 258 -31.92 16.07 22.28
CA PHE A 258 -32.99 15.12 21.91
C PHE A 258 -33.19 13.99 22.95
N GLU A 259 -34.26 14.15 23.74
CA GLU A 259 -35.08 13.19 24.51
C GLU A 259 -34.46 11.87 25.06
N GLU A 260 -34.48 11.78 26.40
CA GLU A 260 -34.18 10.59 27.23
C GLU A 260 -34.92 9.32 26.81
N GLN A 261 -34.16 8.25 26.51
CA GLN A 261 -34.62 6.87 26.67
C GLN A 261 -33.61 6.06 27.50
N ALA A 262 -34.11 5.43 28.57
CA ALA A 262 -33.34 4.70 29.57
C ALA A 262 -32.57 3.47 29.01
N PRO A 263 -31.37 3.16 29.55
CA PRO A 263 -30.53 2.06 29.04
C PRO A 263 -31.02 0.67 29.50
N LYS A 264 -31.07 -0.27 28.55
CA LYS A 264 -31.37 -1.70 28.81
C LYS A 264 -30.16 -2.42 29.44
N PRO A 265 -30.37 -3.38 30.37
CA PRO A 265 -29.27 -4.08 31.03
C PRO A 265 -28.57 -5.07 30.09
N LYS A 266 -27.22 -5.03 30.09
CA LYS A 266 -26.34 -5.97 29.37
C LYS A 266 -26.43 -7.38 29.99
N LYS A 267 -26.61 -8.41 29.16
CA LYS A 267 -26.59 -9.82 29.57
C LYS A 267 -25.16 -10.22 29.96
N LYS A 268 -24.97 -10.73 31.19
CA LYS A 268 -23.70 -11.31 31.64
C LYS A 268 -23.52 -12.69 31.00
N GLY A 269 -22.37 -12.93 30.36
CA GLY A 269 -21.99 -14.22 29.82
C GLY A 269 -21.82 -15.29 30.92
N ALA A 270 -21.90 -16.56 30.52
CA ALA A 270 -21.81 -17.71 31.42
C ALA A 270 -20.42 -17.81 32.07
N ARG A 271 -20.38 -18.08 33.39
CA ARG A 271 -19.14 -18.41 34.11
C ARG A 271 -18.74 -19.84 33.79
N ILE A 272 -17.51 -20.03 33.31
CA ILE A 272 -16.88 -21.35 33.14
C ILE A 272 -16.25 -21.70 34.49
N ASN A 273 -16.70 -22.79 35.12
CA ASN A 273 -16.06 -23.36 36.31
C ASN A 273 -14.91 -24.26 35.83
N ILE A 274 -13.70 -23.99 36.29
CA ILE A 274 -12.54 -24.85 36.06
C ILE A 274 -12.32 -25.62 37.36
N GLU A 275 -12.57 -26.93 37.33
CA GLU A 275 -12.20 -27.85 38.41
C GLU A 275 -10.72 -28.20 38.21
N PHE A 276 -9.89 -27.96 39.23
CA PHE A 276 -8.51 -28.44 39.26
C PHE A 276 -8.51 -29.78 40.00
N GLU A 277 -8.10 -30.87 39.34
CA GLU A 277 -7.76 -32.12 40.01
C GLU A 277 -6.39 -31.94 40.69
N GLU A 278 -6.37 -31.94 42.02
CA GLU A 278 -5.13 -32.05 42.79
C GLU A 278 -4.69 -33.51 42.79
N GLU A 279 -3.60 -33.83 42.07
CA GLU A 279 -2.92 -35.12 42.20
C GLU A 279 -2.36 -35.25 43.62
N ALA A 280 -2.88 -36.22 44.38
CA ALA A 280 -2.38 -36.56 45.69
C ALA A 280 -1.00 -37.20 45.57
N GLU A 281 0.04 -36.49 46.04
CA GLU A 281 1.37 -37.07 46.23
C GLU A 281 1.28 -38.25 47.22
N SER A 282 1.52 -39.45 46.69
CA SER A 282 1.59 -40.69 47.45
C SER A 282 2.77 -40.65 48.43
N GLN A 283 2.46 -40.61 49.73
CA GLN A 283 3.43 -40.88 50.78
C GLN A 283 3.91 -42.34 50.67
N THR A 284 5.15 -42.53 50.23
CA THR A 284 5.88 -43.79 50.44
C THR A 284 6.71 -43.64 51.72
N ASN A 285 6.34 -44.43 52.73
CA ASN A 285 7.17 -44.74 53.90
C ASN A 285 8.50 -45.40 53.52
#